data_AF-A0A5D4MEN4-F1
#
_entry.id   AF-A0A5D4MEN4-F1
#
_cell.length_a   1.000
_cell.length_b   1.000
_cell.length_c   1.000
_cell.angle_alpha   90.00
_cell.angle_beta   90.00
_cell.angle_gamma   90.00
#
_symmetry.space_group_name_H-M   'P 1'
#
loop_
_entity.id
_entity.type
_entity.pdbx_description
1 polymer ?
#
loop_
_entity_poly.entity_id
_entity_poly.type
_entity_poly.pdbx_seq_one_letter_code
_entity_poly.pdbx_strand_id
1 'polypeptide(L)' 'MFIVPLLAGLALLIFAFAGLKDKDADNVQNKIVKIGFILLGLFLVYVGIIDSISLFADPSGYIEQRR' A
#
# COMPACT_ATOMS: atom_id res chain seq x y z
N MET A 1 6.22 5.51 -12.51
CA MET A 1 5.00 4.82 -12.00
C MET A 1 5.33 3.71 -11.02
N PHE A 2 6.37 2.91 -11.27
CA PHE A 2 6.99 1.91 -10.37
C PHE A 2 6.86 2.16 -8.84
N ILE A 3 7.30 3.32 -8.35
CA ILE A 3 7.37 3.61 -6.90
C ILE A 3 6.02 4.05 -6.29
N VAL A 4 5.04 4.40 -7.11
CA VAL A 4 3.77 5.02 -6.69
C VAL A 4 2.92 4.10 -5.81
N PRO A 5 2.74 2.80 -6.11
CA PRO A 5 2.00 1.88 -5.24
C PRO A 5 2.65 1.75 -3.86
N LEU A 6 3.98 1.74 -3.82
CA LEU A 6 4.77 1.61 -2.60
C LEU A 6 4.59 2.82 -1.68
N LEU A 7 4.70 4.04 -2.25
CA LEU A 7 4.47 5.29 -1.52
C LEU A 7 3.01 5.44 -1.08
N ALA A 8 2.06 5.10 -1.94
CA ALA A 8 0.63 5.13 -1.61
C ALA A 8 0.31 4.14 -0.48
N GLY A 9 0.84 2.91 -0.55
CA GLY A 9 0.66 1.90 0.50
C GLY A 9 1.21 2.35 1.85
N LEU A 10 2.42 2.92 1.86
CA LEU A 10 3.02 3.50 3.07
C LEU A 10 2.17 4.65 3.64
N ALA A 11 1.68 5.56 2.79
CA ALA A 11 0.84 6.66 3.22
C ALA A 11 -0.49 6.16 3.84
N LEU A 12 -1.12 5.14 3.26
CA LEU A 12 -2.33 4.52 3.80
C LEU A 12 -2.08 3.85 5.16
N LEU A 13 -0.94 3.18 5.33
CA LEU A 13 -0.57 2.59 6.62
C LEU A 13 -0.35 3.68 7.68
N ILE A 14 0.39 4.74 7.35
CA ILE A 14 0.59 5.88 8.25
C ILE A 14 -0.75 6.51 8.63
N PHE A 15 -1.65 6.72 7.66
CA PHE A 15 -2.98 7.24 7.92
C PHE A 15 -3.80 6.34 8.84
N ALA A 16 -3.78 5.02 8.61
CA ALA A 16 -4.51 4.07 9.44
C ALA A 16 -4.03 4.07 10.89
N PHE A 17 -2.72 4.19 11.14
CA PHE A 17 -2.17 4.16 12.49
C PHE A 17 -2.16 5.52 13.19
N ALA A 18 -1.80 6.60 12.49
CA ALA A 18 -1.66 7.94 13.07
C ALA A 18 -2.90 8.81 12.86
N GLY A 19 -3.53 8.75 11.68
CA GLY A 19 -4.68 9.58 11.34
C GLY A 19 -6.00 9.12 11.97
N LEU A 20 -6.12 7.83 12.29
CA LEU A 20 -7.32 7.27 12.90
C LEU A 20 -7.21 7.00 14.41
N LYS A 21 -6.02 7.09 15.02
CA LYS A 21 -5.67 6.63 16.38
C LYS A 21 -6.68 6.94 17.50
N ASP A 22 -7.30 8.12 17.46
CA ASP A 22 -8.22 8.57 18.52
C ASP A 22 -9.69 8.34 18.16
N LYS A 23 -9.99 7.94 16.91
CA LYS A 23 -11.35 7.77 16.38
C LYS A 23 -11.87 6.34 16.51
N ASP A 24 -10.99 5.37 16.72
CA ASP A 24 -11.29 3.94 16.75
C ASP A 24 -11.43 3.37 18.17
N ALA A 25 -11.26 4.15 19.24
CA ALA A 25 -11.44 3.69 20.61
C ALA A 25 -12.90 3.23 20.88
N ASP A 26 -13.88 4.03 20.46
CA ASP A 26 -15.29 3.86 20.86
C ASP A 26 -16.25 3.49 19.72
N ASN A 27 -15.78 3.46 18.46
CA ASN A 27 -16.65 3.21 17.31
C ASN A 27 -16.18 2.00 16.48
N VAL A 28 -17.01 0.94 16.45
CA VAL A 28 -16.78 -0.29 15.65
C VAL A 28 -16.65 0.00 14.16
N GLN A 29 -17.41 0.96 13.63
CA GLN A 29 -17.31 1.38 12.23
C GLN A 29 -15.90 1.93 11.92
N ASN A 30 -15.34 2.74 12.82
CA ASN A 30 -13.99 3.30 12.65
C ASN A 30 -12.91 2.21 12.75
N LYS A 31 -13.12 1.18 13.58
CA LYS A 31 -12.23 -0.01 13.62
C LYS A 31 -12.25 -0.76 12.29
N ILE A 32 -13.43 -0.99 11.70
CA ILE A 32 -13.56 -1.64 10.39
C ILE A 32 -12.88 -0.81 9.30
N VAL A 33 -13.11 0.51 9.29
CA VAL A 33 -12.47 1.44 8.34
C VAL A 33 -10.95 1.39 8.48
N LYS A 34 -10.41 1.42 9.70
CA LYS A 34 -8.97 1.29 9.96
C LYS A 34 -8.40 -0.02 9.42
N ILE A 35 -9.07 -1.14 9.68
CA ILE A 35 -8.66 -2.45 9.15
C ILE A 35 -8.67 -2.44 7.62
N GLY A 36 -9.69 -1.84 6.99
CA GLY A 36 -9.76 -1.67 5.54
C GLY A 36 -8.57 -0.91 4.97
N PHE A 37 -8.19 0.21 5.60
CA PHE A 37 -7.00 0.97 5.20
C PHE A 37 -5.70 0.20 5.41
N ILE A 38 -5.58 -0.57 6.49
CA ILE A 38 -4.40 -1.42 6.73
C ILE A 38 -4.28 -2.48 5.63
N LEU A 39 -5.36 -3.20 5.33
CA LEU A 39 -5.37 -4.25 4.31
C LEU A 39 -5.03 -3.68 2.92
N LEU A 40 -5.65 -2.56 2.56
CA LEU A 40 -5.37 -1.88 1.30
C LEU A 40 -3.92 -1.37 1.22
N GLY A 41 -3.41 -0.80 2.32
CA GLY A 41 -2.03 -0.33 2.42
C GLY A 41 -1.02 -1.46 2.25
N LEU A 42 -1.22 -2.58 2.96
CA LEU A 42 -0.38 -3.78 2.84
C LEU A 42 -0.40 -4.36 1.41
N PHE A 43 -1.57 -4.42 0.79
CA PHE A 43 -1.70 -4.88 -0.59
C PHE A 43 -0.89 -4.00 -1.56
N LEU A 44 -0.98 -2.68 -1.45
CA LEU A 44 -0.23 -1.76 -2.30
C LEU A 44 1.29 -1.83 -2.08
N VAL A 45 1.71 -2.00 -0.82
CA VAL A 45 3.13 -2.24 -0.50
C VAL A 45 3.60 -3.55 -1.16
N TYR A 46 2.83 -4.63 -1.05
CA TYR A 46 3.14 -5.91 -1.68
C TYR A 46 3.28 -5.77 -3.21
N VAL A 47 2.30 -5.15 -3.88
CA VAL A 47 2.36 -4.90 -5.32
C VAL A 47 3.59 -4.06 -5.69
N GLY A 48 3.89 -3.00 -4.92
CA GLY A 48 5.07 -2.18 -5.15
C GLY A 48 6.38 -2.96 -4.98
N ILE A 49 6.47 -3.86 -4.01
CA ILE A 49 7.64 -4.72 -3.82
C ILE A 49 7.81 -5.69 -4.99
N ILE A 50 6.74 -6.37 -5.42
CA ILE A 50 6.79 -7.27 -6.57
C ILE A 50 7.24 -6.50 -7.83
N ASP A 51 6.67 -5.33 -8.06
CA ASP A 51 7.03 -4.47 -9.18
C ASP A 51 8.50 -4.01 -9.12
N SER A 52 9.01 -3.74 -7.91
CA SER A 52 10.43 -3.45 -7.69
C SER A 52 11.30 -4.65 -8.07
N ILE A 53 10.94 -5.83 -7.58
CA ILE A 53 11.70 -7.06 -7.84
C ILE A 53 11.71 -7.36 -9.33
N SER A 54 10.58 -7.25 -10.02
CA SER A 54 10.48 -7.47 -11.46
C SER A 54 11.38 -6.51 -12.26
N LEU A 55 11.45 -5.24 -11.88
CA LEU A 55 12.35 -4.27 -12.51
C LEU A 55 13.84 -4.66 -12.36
N PHE A 56 14.24 -5.16 -11.20
CA PHE A 56 15.64 -5.52 -10.94
C PHE A 56 16.02 -6.93 -11.43
N ALA A 57 15.06 -7.87 -11.48
CA ALA A 57 15.29 -9.26 -11.87
C ALA A 57 15.22 -9.47 -13.39
N ASP A 58 14.31 -8.78 -14.09
CA ASP A 58 14.22 -8.80 -15.56
C ASP A 58 13.82 -7.41 -16.09
N PRO A 59 14.80 -6.49 -16.23
CA PRO A 59 14.53 -5.13 -16.70
C PRO A 59 13.97 -5.08 -18.12
N SER A 60 14.37 -6.03 -18.97
CA SER A 60 13.92 -6.15 -20.36
C SER A 60 12.43 -6.49 -20.45
N GLY A 61 12.01 -7.57 -19.78
CA GLY A 61 10.60 -7.98 -19.74
C GLY A 61 9.71 -6.95 -19.03
N TYR A 62 10.25 -6.28 -18.00
CA TYR A 62 9.54 -5.22 -17.29
C TYR A 62 9.19 -4.01 -18.18
N ILE A 63 10.11 -3.59 -19.05
CA ILE A 63 9.86 -2.47 -19.97
C ILE A 63 8.88 -2.87 -21.08
N GLU A 64 8.96 -4.08 -21.62
CA GLU A 64 8.00 -4.58 -22.61
C GLU A 64 6.58 -4.73 -22.04
N GLN A 65 6.44 -5.14 -20.80
CA GLN A 65 5.14 -5.30 -20.13
C GLN A 65 4.43 -3.96 -19.84
N ARG A 66 5.16 -2.84 -19.91
CA ARG A 66 4.65 -1.48 -19.65
C ARG A 66 4.52 -0.61 -20.90
N ARG A 67 4.88 -1.12 -22.08
CA ARG A 67 4.69 -0.44 -23.37
C ARG A 67 3.30 -0.70 -23.91
#